data_AF-A0AAW0EIZ8-F1
#
_entry.id   AF-A0AAW0EIZ8-F1
#
_cell.length_a   1.000
_cell.length_b   1.000
_cell.length_c   1.000
_cell.angle_alpha   90.00
_cell.angle_beta   90.00
_cell.angle_gamma   90.00
#
_symmetry.space_group_name_H-M   'P 1'
#
loop_
_entity.id
_entity.type
_entity.pdbx_description
1 polymer ?
#
loop_
_entity_poly.entity_id
_entity_poly.type
_entity_poly.pdbx_seq_one_letter_code
_entity_poly.pdbx_strand_id
1 'polypeptide(L)'
;MGVFDSCTCCKSGTASKKGGKAGGKDGKTAAERKVAWEKIRQSLPRQKTPEDKARRIELFKKFDQDGSGSLTFEETLKGCKEILHLDDFTTRLRDIVKRAFNKAKSLGTKDRGAGAADKVEFLEFRLMLCYIYDYFELTVMFDEIDTSGNMLVDAKEFKSAVPKIKKWGLDIKDPDAAFKEIDDNGSGQLTFDEFAAWATEHRLDADGDPDNEKK
;
A
#
# COMPACT_ATOMS: atom_id res chain seq x y z
N MET A 1 24.82 18.06 63.88
CA MET A 1 23.73 18.72 63.15
C MET A 1 24.33 19.40 61.93
N GLY A 2 23.85 19.33 60.70
CA GLY A 2 22.68 18.72 60.08
C GLY A 2 22.68 19.25 58.63
N VAL A 3 22.79 18.37 57.63
CA VAL A 3 21.74 17.89 56.70
C VAL A 3 21.26 18.91 55.64
N PHE A 4 21.06 18.37 54.43
CA PHE A 4 20.35 18.87 53.23
C PHE A 4 21.07 19.88 52.34
N ASP A 5 20.94 19.91 51.01
CA ASP A 5 20.43 19.03 49.95
C ASP A 5 20.59 19.88 48.68
N SER A 6 21.07 19.31 47.58
CA SER A 6 20.89 19.94 46.27
C SER A 6 20.68 18.85 45.24
N CYS A 7 19.51 18.24 45.33
CA CYS A 7 18.84 17.60 44.23
C CYS A 7 18.59 18.61 43.11
N THR A 8 19.13 18.38 41.91
CA THR A 8 18.37 18.68 40.68
C THR A 8 18.62 17.60 39.64
N CYS A 9 17.54 16.87 39.40
CA CYS A 9 17.35 15.82 38.42
C CYS A 9 17.15 16.43 37.03
N CYS A 10 17.82 15.91 36.00
CA CYS A 10 17.29 15.90 34.64
C CYS A 10 17.80 14.68 33.84
N LYS A 11 17.06 13.59 33.98
CA LYS A 11 16.47 12.76 32.92
C LYS A 11 17.30 12.52 31.66
N SER A 12 17.87 11.32 31.61
CA SER A 12 17.69 10.31 30.54
C SER A 12 17.35 10.82 29.13
N GLY A 13 18.38 11.01 28.31
CA GLY A 13 18.26 10.99 26.85
C GLY A 13 18.67 9.63 26.32
N THR A 14 17.79 8.63 26.38
CA THR A 14 17.98 7.37 25.67
C THR A 14 17.82 7.64 24.17
N ALA A 15 18.94 7.64 23.46
CA ALA A 15 18.96 7.62 22.00
C ALA A 15 18.29 6.32 21.51
N SER A 16 16.99 6.40 21.23
CA SER A 16 16.27 5.37 20.48
C SER A 16 16.83 5.33 19.06
N LYS A 17 17.83 4.48 18.84
CA LYS A 17 18.10 3.92 17.52
C LYS A 17 16.84 3.21 17.05
N LYS A 18 16.01 3.88 16.24
CA LYS A 18 15.04 3.19 15.39
C LYS A 18 15.84 2.36 14.39
N GLY A 19 16.08 1.10 14.76
CA GLY A 19 16.50 0.09 13.81
C GLY A 19 15.39 -0.05 12.77
N GLY A 20 15.61 0.51 11.59
CA GLY A 20 14.87 0.14 10.40
C GLY A 20 14.99 -1.37 10.24
N LYS A 21 13.88 -2.07 10.44
CA LYS A 21 13.83 -3.52 10.28
C LYS A 21 14.03 -3.79 8.80
N ALA A 22 15.20 -4.31 8.44
CA ALA A 22 15.48 -4.79 7.09
C ALA A 22 14.30 -5.65 6.63
N GLY A 23 13.63 -5.23 5.55
CA GLY A 23 12.55 -5.98 4.94
C GLY A 23 13.06 -7.37 4.61
N GLY A 24 12.52 -8.39 5.27
CA GLY A 24 12.84 -9.77 4.95
C GLY A 24 12.53 -10.00 3.48
N LYS A 25 13.49 -10.57 2.74
CA LYS A 25 13.33 -10.93 1.32
C LYS A 25 11.99 -11.65 1.15
N ASP A 26 11.10 -11.09 0.36
CA ASP A 26 9.91 -11.82 -0.10
C ASP A 26 10.41 -13.08 -0.80
N GLY A 27 9.87 -14.24 -0.43
CA GLY A 27 10.35 -15.53 -0.93
C GLY A 27 10.05 -15.77 -2.41
N LYS A 28 9.27 -14.89 -3.03
CA LYS A 28 8.91 -14.95 -4.46
C LYS A 28 9.93 -14.20 -5.30
N THR A 29 10.24 -14.73 -6.48
CA THR A 29 11.05 -14.07 -7.51
C THR A 29 10.21 -13.11 -8.36
N ALA A 30 10.86 -12.19 -9.08
CA ALA A 30 10.21 -11.29 -10.02
C ALA A 30 9.42 -12.04 -11.12
N ALA A 31 9.96 -13.16 -11.61
CA ALA A 31 9.30 -13.99 -12.63
C ALA A 31 8.02 -14.64 -12.09
N GLU A 32 8.06 -15.20 -10.87
CA GLU A 32 6.88 -15.77 -10.22
C GLU A 32 5.81 -14.71 -9.95
N ARG A 33 6.22 -13.53 -9.45
CA ARG A 33 5.32 -12.39 -9.25
C ARG A 33 4.64 -11.95 -10.55
N LYS A 34 5.39 -11.87 -11.65
CA LYS A 34 4.84 -11.50 -12.96
C LYS A 34 3.78 -12.49 -13.43
N VAL A 35 4.02 -13.80 -13.30
CA VAL A 35 3.04 -14.83 -13.66
C VAL A 35 1.80 -14.78 -12.79
N ALA A 36 1.96 -14.61 -11.48
CA ALA A 36 0.84 -14.46 -10.55
C ALA A 36 0.03 -13.19 -10.85
N TRP A 37 0.71 -12.08 -11.13
CA TRP A 37 0.10 -10.78 -11.40
C TRP A 37 -0.81 -10.80 -12.63
N GLU A 38 -0.42 -11.48 -13.71
CA GLU A 38 -1.25 -11.57 -14.92
C GLU A 38 -2.64 -12.17 -14.65
N LYS A 39 -2.74 -13.09 -13.68
CA LYS A 39 -4.03 -13.65 -13.25
C LYS A 39 -4.75 -12.71 -12.27
N ILE A 40 -4.04 -12.21 -11.27
CA ILE A 40 -4.60 -11.40 -10.18
C ILE A 40 -5.16 -10.06 -10.69
N ARG A 41 -4.45 -9.39 -11.61
CA ARG A 41 -4.87 -8.09 -12.14
C ARG A 41 -6.25 -8.13 -12.81
N GLN A 42 -6.64 -9.29 -13.35
CA GLN A 42 -7.95 -9.48 -13.99
C GLN A 42 -9.03 -9.83 -12.97
N SER A 43 -8.66 -10.48 -11.86
CA SER A 43 -9.60 -10.94 -10.84
C SER A 43 -10.07 -9.84 -9.88
N LEU A 44 -9.34 -8.73 -9.77
CA LEU A 44 -9.65 -7.61 -8.87
C LEU A 44 -10.64 -6.59 -9.51
N PRO A 45 -11.89 -6.48 -9.03
CA PRO A 45 -12.88 -5.54 -9.58
C PRO A 45 -12.74 -4.12 -8.98
N ARG A 46 -11.82 -3.32 -9.50
CA ARG A 46 -11.48 -1.99 -8.97
C ARG A 46 -12.11 -0.80 -9.70
N GLN A 47 -12.52 -0.98 -10.94
CA GLN A 47 -12.99 0.11 -11.80
C GLN A 47 -14.37 0.61 -11.35
N LYS A 48 -14.67 1.87 -11.66
CA LYS A 48 -15.96 2.51 -11.39
C LYS A 48 -16.97 2.23 -12.51
N THR A 49 -17.05 0.98 -12.96
CA THR A 49 -18.03 0.55 -13.97
C THR A 49 -19.16 -0.27 -13.32
N PRO A 50 -20.35 -0.35 -13.94
CA PRO A 50 -21.44 -1.21 -13.48
C PRO A 50 -21.01 -2.68 -13.36
N GLU A 51 -20.19 -3.17 -14.29
CA GLU A 51 -19.69 -4.54 -14.34
C GLU A 51 -18.79 -4.83 -13.13
N ASP A 52 -17.83 -3.94 -12.84
CA ASP A 52 -16.96 -4.09 -11.67
C ASP A 52 -17.72 -3.87 -10.36
N LYS A 53 -18.76 -3.03 -10.34
CA LYS A 53 -19.65 -2.91 -9.18
C LYS A 53 -20.38 -4.23 -8.91
N ALA A 54 -20.93 -4.88 -9.93
CA ALA A 54 -21.58 -6.18 -9.80
C ALA A 54 -20.59 -7.26 -9.31
N ARG A 55 -19.39 -7.30 -9.89
CA ARG A 55 -18.32 -8.20 -9.43
C ARG A 55 -17.91 -7.94 -7.99
N ARG A 56 -17.82 -6.67 -7.55
CA ARG A 56 -17.56 -6.32 -6.15
C ARG A 56 -18.65 -6.80 -5.22
N ILE A 57 -19.93 -6.67 -5.59
CA ILE A 57 -21.05 -7.17 -4.78
C ILE A 57 -20.89 -8.67 -4.54
N GLU A 58 -20.66 -9.43 -5.61
CA GLU A 58 -20.50 -10.90 -5.50
C GLU A 58 -19.22 -11.29 -4.75
N LEU A 59 -18.12 -10.55 -4.94
CA LEU A 59 -16.89 -10.79 -4.20
C LEU A 59 -17.03 -10.47 -2.71
N PHE A 60 -17.69 -9.36 -2.36
CA PHE A 60 -17.94 -8.96 -0.99
C PHE A 60 -18.79 -9.99 -0.25
N LYS A 61 -19.86 -10.51 -0.87
CA LYS A 61 -20.67 -11.60 -0.30
C LYS A 61 -19.85 -12.87 -0.01
N LYS A 62 -18.86 -13.18 -0.86
CA LYS A 62 -17.98 -14.35 -0.62
C LYS A 62 -17.02 -14.12 0.55
N PHE A 63 -16.62 -12.87 0.79
CA PHE A 63 -15.79 -12.49 1.94
C PHE A 63 -16.61 -12.42 3.23
N ASP A 64 -17.83 -11.87 3.17
CA ASP A 64 -18.79 -11.66 4.27
C ASP A 64 -19.55 -12.96 4.58
N GLN A 65 -18.84 -13.96 5.11
CA GLN A 65 -19.39 -15.29 5.35
C GLN A 65 -20.46 -15.30 6.44
N ASP A 66 -20.39 -14.37 7.39
CA ASP A 66 -21.38 -14.21 8.46
C ASP A 66 -22.59 -13.34 8.07
N GLY A 67 -22.52 -12.68 6.90
CA GLY A 67 -23.57 -11.83 6.37
C GLY A 67 -23.81 -10.56 7.18
N SER A 68 -22.79 -10.08 7.91
CA SER A 68 -22.91 -8.90 8.76
C SER A 68 -22.98 -7.58 7.97
N GLY A 69 -22.70 -7.61 6.66
CA GLY A 69 -22.65 -6.43 5.79
C GLY A 69 -21.36 -5.63 5.95
N SER A 70 -20.36 -6.17 6.66
CA SER A 70 -19.10 -5.50 6.99
C SER A 70 -17.99 -6.53 7.20
N LEU A 71 -16.78 -6.28 6.69
CA LEU A 71 -15.70 -7.25 6.75
C LEU A 71 -14.74 -6.95 7.90
N THR A 72 -14.50 -7.94 8.76
CA THR A 72 -13.38 -7.91 9.70
C THR A 72 -12.04 -8.09 8.97
N PHE A 73 -10.93 -7.79 9.65
CA PHE A 73 -9.60 -8.02 9.09
C PHE A 73 -9.37 -9.51 8.75
N GLU A 74 -9.89 -10.42 9.58
CA GLU A 74 -9.77 -11.86 9.43
C GLU A 74 -10.55 -12.39 8.22
N GLU A 75 -11.79 -11.92 8.03
CA GLU A 75 -12.58 -12.24 6.83
C GLU A 75 -11.92 -11.69 5.57
N THR A 76 -11.39 -10.48 5.65
CA THR A 76 -10.65 -9.85 4.56
C THR A 76 -9.41 -10.65 4.19
N LEU A 77 -8.58 -11.02 5.18
CA LEU A 77 -7.37 -11.79 4.98
C LEU A 77 -7.68 -13.17 4.42
N LYS A 78 -8.72 -13.83 4.95
CA LYS A 78 -9.18 -15.13 4.47
C LYS A 78 -9.65 -15.04 3.02
N GLY A 79 -10.47 -14.06 2.68
CA GLY A 79 -10.94 -13.88 1.30
C GLY A 79 -9.81 -13.54 0.33
N CYS A 80 -8.87 -12.68 0.73
CA CYS A 80 -7.67 -12.39 -0.05
C CYS A 80 -6.84 -13.65 -0.36
N LYS A 81 -6.78 -14.60 0.57
CA LYS A 81 -6.04 -15.85 0.40
C LYS A 81 -6.84 -16.92 -0.34
N GLU A 82 -8.04 -17.24 0.12
CA GLU A 82 -8.81 -18.40 -0.34
C GLU A 82 -9.64 -18.13 -1.60
N ILE A 83 -10.03 -16.88 -1.84
CA ILE A 83 -10.89 -16.51 -2.99
C ILE A 83 -10.09 -15.83 -4.09
N LEU A 84 -9.20 -14.91 -3.72
CA LEU A 84 -8.39 -14.15 -4.66
C LEU A 84 -7.00 -14.75 -4.90
N HIS A 85 -6.56 -15.70 -4.08
CA HIS A 85 -5.25 -16.37 -4.17
C HIS A 85 -4.06 -15.40 -4.23
N LEU A 86 -4.13 -14.31 -3.45
CA LEU A 86 -3.10 -13.26 -3.46
C LEU A 86 -1.77 -13.73 -2.85
N ASP A 87 -1.73 -14.85 -2.13
CA ASP A 87 -0.52 -15.49 -1.61
C ASP A 87 0.34 -16.14 -2.71
N ASP A 88 -0.21 -16.34 -3.91
CA ASP A 88 0.58 -16.72 -5.07
C ASP A 88 1.62 -15.63 -5.42
N PHE A 89 1.27 -14.36 -5.19
CA PHE A 89 2.11 -13.19 -5.50
C PHE A 89 3.15 -12.88 -4.41
N THR A 90 2.81 -13.06 -3.14
CA THR A 90 3.67 -12.60 -2.02
C THR A 90 3.52 -13.48 -0.79
N THR A 91 4.65 -13.76 -0.13
CA THR A 91 4.63 -14.45 1.17
C THR A 91 4.21 -13.54 2.32
N ARG A 92 4.11 -12.23 2.08
CA ARG A 92 3.81 -11.18 3.07
C ARG A 92 2.37 -10.70 3.01
N LEU A 93 1.45 -11.52 2.49
CA LEU A 93 0.06 -11.17 2.26
C LEU A 93 -0.62 -10.48 3.47
N ARG A 94 -0.40 -11.00 4.69
CA ARG A 94 -0.97 -10.41 5.91
C ARG A 94 -0.57 -8.95 6.12
N ASP A 95 0.69 -8.60 5.86
CA ASP A 95 1.18 -7.22 6.03
C ASP A 95 0.52 -6.27 5.02
N ILE A 96 0.39 -6.71 3.78
CA ILE A 96 -0.17 -5.91 2.68
C ILE A 96 -1.67 -5.71 2.90
N VAL A 97 -2.40 -6.78 3.23
CA VAL A 97 -3.83 -6.70 3.56
C VAL A 97 -4.04 -5.76 4.75
N LYS A 98 -3.19 -5.81 5.78
CA LYS A 98 -3.28 -4.92 6.94
C LYS A 98 -3.08 -3.45 6.56
N ARG A 99 -2.10 -3.16 5.70
CA ARG A 99 -1.87 -1.80 5.18
C ARG A 99 -3.06 -1.32 4.37
N ALA A 100 -3.58 -2.15 3.46
CA ALA A 100 -4.73 -1.84 2.63
C ALA A 100 -6.00 -1.59 3.46
N PHE A 101 -6.27 -2.45 4.43
CA PHE A 101 -7.41 -2.35 5.35
C PHE A 101 -7.36 -1.04 6.14
N ASN A 102 -6.22 -0.72 6.76
CA ASN A 102 -6.05 0.52 7.51
C ASN A 102 -6.15 1.77 6.61
N LYS A 103 -5.57 1.72 5.40
CA LYS A 103 -5.64 2.84 4.46
C LYS A 103 -7.07 3.06 3.96
N ALA A 104 -7.80 2.00 3.61
CA ALA A 104 -9.19 2.08 3.19
C ALA A 104 -10.08 2.72 4.27
N LYS A 105 -9.94 2.30 5.54
CA LYS A 105 -10.62 2.94 6.68
C LYS A 105 -10.28 4.42 6.82
N SER A 106 -9.00 4.79 6.66
CA SER A 106 -8.59 6.19 6.79
C SER A 106 -9.13 7.10 5.68
N LEU A 107 -9.46 6.53 4.52
CA LEU A 107 -10.07 7.25 3.40
C LEU A 107 -11.59 7.30 3.52
N GLY A 108 -12.24 6.21 3.93
CA GLY A 108 -13.71 6.16 4.12
C GLY A 108 -14.23 7.01 5.30
N THR A 109 -13.40 7.21 6.33
CA THR A 109 -13.77 7.98 7.53
C THR A 109 -13.74 9.50 7.32
N LYS A 110 -13.05 10.02 6.29
CA LYS A 110 -12.95 11.46 6.03
C LYS A 110 -14.30 12.10 5.66
N ASP A 111 -15.23 11.33 5.07
CA ASP A 111 -16.52 11.85 4.61
C ASP A 111 -17.69 11.62 5.59
N ARG A 112 -17.52 10.79 6.64
CA ARG A 112 -18.65 10.38 7.50
C ARG A 112 -18.48 10.65 9.00
N GLY A 113 -17.33 11.13 9.46
CA GLY A 113 -17.10 11.35 10.90
C GLY A 113 -17.25 10.09 11.77
N ALA A 114 -17.28 8.90 11.16
CA ALA A 114 -17.54 7.63 11.79
C ALA A 114 -16.22 6.89 12.06
N GLY A 115 -15.40 7.42 12.95
CA GLY A 115 -14.23 6.69 13.44
C GLY A 115 -14.64 5.76 14.57
N ALA A 116 -14.80 4.45 14.32
CA ALA A 116 -14.79 3.47 15.42
C ALA A 116 -14.75 1.98 15.04
N ALA A 117 -15.31 1.53 13.91
CA ALA A 117 -15.42 0.09 13.68
C ALA A 117 -14.11 -0.49 13.11
N ASP A 118 -13.60 -1.59 13.68
CA ASP A 118 -12.50 -2.39 13.11
C ASP A 118 -12.98 -3.28 11.95
N LYS A 119 -13.69 -2.66 11.01
CA LYS A 119 -14.31 -3.30 9.86
C LYS A 119 -14.14 -2.46 8.60
N VAL A 120 -14.35 -3.11 7.46
CA VAL A 120 -14.39 -2.51 6.12
C VAL A 120 -15.78 -2.68 5.53
N GLU A 121 -16.44 -1.58 5.22
CA GLU A 121 -17.74 -1.58 4.53
C GLU A 121 -17.58 -1.65 3.00
N PHE A 122 -18.69 -1.81 2.27
CA PHE A 122 -18.65 -2.02 0.82
C PHE A 122 -17.91 -0.92 0.02
N LEU A 123 -17.99 0.35 0.44
CA LEU A 123 -17.26 1.45 -0.19
C LEU A 123 -15.76 1.33 0.06
N GLU A 124 -15.38 1.13 1.32
CA GLU A 124 -13.99 0.95 1.76
C GLU A 124 -13.37 -0.30 1.13
N PHE A 125 -14.17 -1.35 0.89
CA PHE A 125 -13.73 -2.56 0.22
C PHE A 125 -13.20 -2.27 -1.19
N ARG A 126 -13.86 -1.38 -1.95
CA ARG A 126 -13.35 -0.94 -3.26
C ARG A 126 -11.99 -0.26 -3.11
N LEU A 127 -11.84 0.66 -2.15
CA LEU A 127 -10.59 1.39 -1.92
C LEU A 127 -9.46 0.44 -1.51
N MET A 128 -9.77 -0.57 -0.70
CA MET A 128 -8.84 -1.62 -0.33
C MET A 128 -8.38 -2.44 -1.55
N LEU A 129 -9.31 -2.83 -2.43
CA LEU A 129 -8.96 -3.54 -3.68
C LEU A 129 -8.09 -2.68 -4.61
N CYS A 130 -8.38 -1.38 -4.72
CA CYS A 130 -7.54 -0.43 -5.44
C CYS A 130 -6.13 -0.40 -4.86
N TYR A 131 -6.00 -0.25 -3.54
CA TYR A 131 -4.70 -0.22 -2.87
C TYR A 131 -3.89 -1.50 -3.10
N ILE A 132 -4.53 -2.67 -2.98
CA ILE A 132 -3.86 -3.97 -3.23
C ILE A 132 -3.40 -4.06 -4.70
N TYR A 133 -4.27 -3.66 -5.64
CA TYR A 133 -3.94 -3.65 -7.06
C TYR A 133 -2.72 -2.76 -7.33
N ASP A 134 -2.75 -1.52 -6.85
CA ASP A 134 -1.69 -0.55 -7.09
C ASP A 134 -0.38 -1.01 -6.45
N TYR A 135 -0.42 -1.54 -5.22
CA TYR A 135 0.75 -2.11 -4.55
C TYR A 135 1.38 -3.24 -5.38
N PHE A 136 0.58 -4.21 -5.85
CA PHE A 136 1.07 -5.35 -6.62
C PHE A 136 1.64 -4.91 -7.98
N GLU A 137 0.95 -3.98 -8.65
CA GLU A 137 1.40 -3.43 -9.92
C GLU A 137 2.72 -2.66 -9.75
N LEU A 138 2.85 -1.89 -8.67
CA LEU A 138 4.09 -1.20 -8.31
C LEU A 138 5.20 -2.18 -7.93
N THR A 139 4.90 -3.29 -7.26
CA THR A 139 5.92 -4.32 -6.97
C THR A 139 6.46 -4.93 -8.27
N VAL A 140 5.59 -5.29 -9.22
CA VAL A 140 6.02 -5.80 -10.53
C VAL A 140 6.82 -4.74 -11.29
N MET A 141 6.39 -3.48 -11.22
CA MET A 141 7.16 -2.40 -11.84
C MET A 141 8.54 -2.25 -11.19
N PHE A 142 8.61 -2.24 -9.86
CA PHE A 142 9.86 -2.11 -9.11
C PHE A 142 10.83 -3.24 -9.45
N ASP A 143 10.34 -4.48 -9.55
CA ASP A 143 11.14 -5.63 -10.02
C ASP A 143 11.73 -5.43 -11.42
N GLU A 144 11.06 -4.67 -12.28
CA GLU A 144 11.55 -4.34 -13.62
C GLU A 144 12.47 -3.11 -13.66
N ILE A 145 12.53 -2.33 -12.58
CA ILE A 145 13.37 -1.13 -12.44
C ILE A 145 14.66 -1.46 -11.71
N ASP A 146 14.60 -2.24 -10.63
CA ASP A 146 15.76 -2.74 -9.88
C ASP A 146 16.52 -3.77 -10.73
N THR A 147 17.36 -3.26 -11.62
CA THR A 147 18.22 -4.07 -12.47
C THR A 147 19.38 -4.69 -11.70
N SER A 148 19.74 -4.08 -10.57
CA SER A 148 20.81 -4.53 -9.71
C SER A 148 20.43 -5.74 -8.83
N GLY A 149 19.13 -5.94 -8.58
CA GLY A 149 18.57 -6.98 -7.72
C GLY A 149 18.84 -6.75 -6.23
N ASN A 150 19.15 -5.52 -5.82
CA ASN A 150 19.48 -5.16 -4.44
C ASN A 150 18.23 -4.75 -3.62
N MET A 151 17.04 -4.80 -4.20
CA MET A 151 15.76 -4.36 -3.64
C MET A 151 15.69 -2.86 -3.33
N LEU A 152 16.54 -2.07 -3.98
CA LEU A 152 16.61 -0.62 -3.91
C LEU A 152 16.64 -0.08 -5.35
N VAL A 153 16.22 1.17 -5.53
CA VAL A 153 16.28 1.84 -6.82
C VAL A 153 17.14 3.08 -6.68
N ASP A 154 18.28 3.12 -7.37
CA ASP A 154 19.11 4.32 -7.41
C ASP A 154 18.57 5.37 -8.41
N ALA A 155 19.14 6.58 -8.38
CA ALA A 155 18.70 7.67 -9.25
C ALA A 155 18.82 7.34 -10.76
N LYS A 156 19.77 6.50 -11.16
CA LYS A 156 19.97 6.10 -12.55
C LYS A 156 18.90 5.09 -12.98
N GLU A 157 18.61 4.12 -12.14
CA GLU A 157 17.54 3.15 -12.33
C GLU A 157 16.17 3.85 -12.39
N PHE A 158 15.90 4.77 -11.46
CA PHE A 158 14.68 5.58 -11.44
C PHE A 158 14.50 6.41 -12.72
N LYS A 159 15.54 7.12 -13.18
CA LYS A 159 15.50 7.89 -14.44
C LYS A 159 15.21 7.01 -15.64
N SER A 160 15.80 5.82 -15.68
CA SER A 160 15.59 4.85 -16.76
C SER A 160 14.16 4.29 -16.75
N ALA A 161 13.50 4.32 -15.59
CA ALA A 161 12.13 3.86 -15.39
C ALA A 161 11.05 4.88 -15.79
N VAL A 162 11.38 6.16 -15.95
CA VAL A 162 10.39 7.23 -16.23
C VAL A 162 9.43 6.88 -17.38
N PRO A 163 9.88 6.33 -18.54
CA PRO A 163 8.94 5.93 -19.60
C PRO A 163 7.99 4.80 -19.18
N LYS A 164 8.40 3.90 -18.27
CA LYS A 164 7.55 2.84 -17.72
C LYS A 164 6.54 3.41 -16.72
N ILE A 165 6.99 4.29 -15.83
CA ILE A 165 6.14 4.99 -14.86
C ILE A 165 5.08 5.84 -15.58
N LYS A 166 5.44 6.48 -16.70
CA LYS A 166 4.49 7.19 -17.56
C LYS A 166 3.40 6.28 -18.13
N LYS A 167 3.75 5.07 -18.58
CA LYS A 167 2.76 4.07 -19.05
C LYS A 167 1.83 3.59 -17.94
N TRP A 168 2.29 3.65 -16.69
CA TRP A 168 1.49 3.32 -15.51
C TRP A 168 0.46 4.41 -15.15
N GLY A 169 0.65 5.63 -15.66
CA GLY A 169 -0.29 6.75 -15.47
C GLY A 169 0.29 7.93 -14.70
N LEU A 170 1.57 7.90 -14.32
CA LEU A 170 2.25 9.02 -13.66
C LEU A 170 3.27 9.68 -14.60
N ASP A 171 3.01 10.92 -15.00
CA ASP A 171 3.91 11.68 -15.86
C ASP A 171 4.95 12.46 -15.04
N ILE A 172 6.14 11.90 -14.91
CA ILE A 172 7.26 12.54 -14.21
C ILE A 172 7.96 13.51 -15.16
N LYS A 173 7.79 14.82 -14.93
CA LYS A 173 8.43 15.88 -15.73
C LYS A 173 9.89 16.12 -15.34
N ASP A 174 10.17 16.07 -14.04
CA ASP A 174 11.52 16.24 -13.49
C ASP A 174 11.87 15.02 -12.62
N PRO A 175 12.58 14.02 -13.19
CA PRO A 175 12.95 12.82 -12.46
C PRO A 175 13.91 13.07 -11.30
N ASP A 176 14.74 14.12 -11.37
CA ASP A 176 15.68 14.46 -10.30
C ASP A 176 14.95 15.07 -9.10
N ALA A 177 13.99 15.95 -9.37
CA ALA A 177 13.14 16.51 -8.33
C ALA A 177 12.25 15.43 -7.70
N ALA A 178 11.60 14.59 -8.51
CA ALA A 178 10.76 13.51 -8.02
C ALA A 178 11.57 12.50 -7.18
N PHE A 179 12.78 12.12 -7.62
CA PHE A 179 13.63 11.22 -6.83
C PHE A 179 13.96 11.81 -5.46
N LYS A 180 14.31 13.09 -5.38
CA LYS A 180 14.61 13.78 -4.11
C LYS A 180 13.40 13.91 -3.20
N GLU A 181 12.21 14.06 -3.78
CA GLU A 181 10.96 14.09 -3.04
C GLU A 181 10.67 12.72 -2.40
N ILE A 182 10.97 11.64 -3.11
CA ILE A 182 10.74 10.27 -2.62
C ILE A 182 11.81 9.85 -1.59
N ASP A 183 13.08 10.23 -1.81
CA ASP A 183 14.22 9.95 -0.92
C ASP A 183 14.23 10.88 0.31
N ASP A 184 13.16 10.88 1.10
CA ASP A 184 12.97 11.76 2.26
C ASP A 184 14.07 11.57 3.33
N ASN A 185 14.64 10.37 3.41
CA ASN A 185 15.72 10.06 4.35
C ASN A 185 17.13 10.43 3.82
N GLY A 186 17.25 10.83 2.55
CA GLY A 186 18.51 11.24 1.91
C GLY A 186 19.53 10.11 1.76
N SER A 187 19.09 8.86 1.65
CA SER A 187 19.98 7.70 1.53
C SER A 187 20.62 7.59 0.14
N GLY A 188 20.09 8.30 -0.86
CA GLY A 188 20.48 8.20 -2.26
C GLY A 188 19.91 6.98 -2.97
N GLN A 189 19.03 6.21 -2.32
CA GLN A 189 18.39 5.02 -2.86
C GLN A 189 16.93 4.94 -2.40
N LEU A 190 16.02 4.59 -3.30
CA LEU A 190 14.61 4.43 -2.95
C LEU A 190 14.34 3.00 -2.51
N THR A 191 13.76 2.84 -1.33
CA THR A 191 13.14 1.58 -0.95
C THR A 191 11.82 1.39 -1.70
N PHE A 192 11.39 0.13 -1.85
CA PHE A 192 10.08 -0.16 -2.41
C PHE A 192 8.94 0.57 -1.67
N ASP A 193 9.01 0.63 -0.33
CA ASP A 193 7.96 1.26 0.49
C ASP A 193 7.87 2.78 0.22
N GLU A 194 9.00 3.47 0.04
CA GLU A 194 9.04 4.91 -0.30
C GLU A 194 8.48 5.16 -1.71
N PHE A 195 8.96 4.42 -2.70
CA PHE A 195 8.47 4.53 -4.07
C PHE A 195 6.97 4.22 -4.18
N ALA A 196 6.50 3.16 -3.51
CA ALA A 196 5.11 2.75 -3.57
C ALA A 196 4.17 3.74 -2.87
N ALA A 197 4.60 4.31 -1.73
CA ALA A 197 3.83 5.33 -1.03
C ALA A 197 3.62 6.57 -1.91
N TRP A 198 4.71 7.11 -2.47
CA TRP A 198 4.67 8.26 -3.37
C TRP A 198 3.79 8.00 -4.60
N ALA A 199 3.98 6.86 -5.27
CA ALA A 199 3.24 6.53 -6.49
C ALA A 199 1.73 6.32 -6.23
N THR A 200 1.38 5.71 -5.09
CA THR A 200 -0.01 5.50 -4.70
C THR A 200 -0.71 6.82 -4.36
N GLU A 201 -0.05 7.73 -3.64
CA GLU A 201 -0.59 9.05 -3.32
C GLU A 201 -0.90 9.86 -4.58
N HIS A 202 0.08 9.97 -5.49
CA HIS A 202 -0.09 10.70 -6.74
C HIS A 202 -1.13 10.09 -7.68
N ARG A 203 -1.32 8.76 -7.64
CA ARG A 203 -2.33 8.08 -8.46
C ARG A 203 -3.74 8.18 -7.87
N LEU A 204 -3.88 8.05 -6.54
CA LEU A 204 -5.17 8.21 -5.86
C LEU A 204 -5.72 9.63 -6.03
N ASP A 205 -4.85 10.64 -6.00
CA ASP A 205 -5.24 12.03 -6.28
C ASP A 205 -5.69 12.23 -7.74
N ALA A 206 -5.09 11.50 -8.69
CA ALA A 206 -5.46 11.55 -10.10
C ALA A 206 -6.79 10.83 -10.41
N ASP A 207 -7.10 9.74 -9.70
CA ASP A 207 -8.32 8.94 -9.93
C ASP A 207 -9.59 9.56 -9.31
N GLY A 208 -9.43 10.62 -8.48
CA GLY A 208 -10.48 11.47 -7.92
C GLY A 208 -11.57 10.75 -7.12
N ASP A 209 -12.18 11.44 -6.17
CA ASP A 209 -13.41 11.00 -5.52
C ASP A 209 -14.66 11.58 -6.22
N PRO A 210 -15.39 10.81 -7.06
CA PRO A 210 -16.62 11.26 -7.69
C PRO A 210 -17.83 11.17 -6.75
N ASP A 211 -17.71 10.62 -5.53
CA ASP A 211 -18.79 10.71 -4.54
C ASP A 211 -18.78 12.07 -3.82
N ASN A 212 -17.78 12.92 -4.08
CA ASN A 212 -17.80 14.36 -3.79
C ASN A 212 -18.43 15.17 -4.95
N GLU A 213 -19.44 14.62 -5.61
CA GLU A 213 -20.48 15.46 -6.21
C GLU A 213 -21.15 16.20 -5.05
N LYS A 214 -20.67 17.42 -4.79
CA LYS A 214 -21.37 18.41 -3.98
C LYS A 214 -22.83 18.42 -4.45
N LYS A 215 -23.70 17.88 -3.61
CA LYS A 215 -25.14 18.04 -3.76
C LYS A 215 -25.51 19.52 -3.66
#